data_AF-A0A7S4R0L4-F1
#
_entry.id   AF-A0A7S4R0L4-F1
#
_cell.length_a   1.000
_cell.length_b   1.000
_cell.length_c   1.000
_cell.angle_alpha   90.00
_cell.angle_beta   90.00
_cell.angle_gamma   90.00
#
_symmetry.space_group_name_H-M   'P 1'
#
loop_
_entity.id
_entity.type
_entity.pdbx_description
1 polymer ?
#
loop_
_entity_poly.entity_id
_entity_poly.type
_entity_poly.pdbx_seq_one_letter_code
_entity_poly.pdbx_strand_id
1 'polypeptide(L)'
;MDAMQHYFSYTLCCGCGFPSITLTGTPADWERIREKARRLRAYDLDWWLEALLPALDEFVAAASGKPNLDFWRSLCMINTGISFPHWKPLTGWVQVFFPYLIRPGLDEGFRGKFDEARGAPTKTLVRNPNLAGYLESYKSRVNVTNFDASRKLAGPWGQEPPEGVASGVNLELFPPGLSRAPFIYKNLATGKDHKMAFYGGITCLVQQASGAIEPKMGWAVLDSGSLVGDTR
;
A
#
# COMPACT_ATOMS: atom_id res chain seq x y z
N MET A 1 -5.63 -38.74 -11.13
CA MET A 1 -4.85 -37.72 -11.86
C MET A 1 -3.34 -37.90 -11.70
N ASP A 2 -2.85 -38.99 -11.09
CA ASP A 2 -1.41 -39.23 -10.85
C ASP A 2 -0.71 -39.92 -12.04
N ALA A 3 -1.35 -40.93 -12.65
CA ALA A 3 -0.80 -41.69 -13.77
C ALA A 3 -0.67 -40.92 -15.10
N MET A 4 -1.22 -39.69 -15.22
CA MET A 4 -1.26 -38.93 -16.49
C MET A 4 -0.57 -37.57 -16.40
N GLN A 5 0.03 -37.23 -15.25
CA GLN A 5 0.59 -35.89 -14.99
C GLN A 5 1.73 -35.48 -15.93
N HIS A 6 2.51 -36.44 -16.44
CA HIS A 6 3.64 -36.19 -17.35
C HIS A 6 3.22 -35.78 -18.77
N TYR A 7 1.95 -35.97 -19.13
CA TYR A 7 1.42 -35.64 -20.46
C TYR A 7 0.75 -34.26 -20.53
N PHE A 8 0.55 -33.61 -19.39
CA PHE A 8 -0.12 -32.30 -19.32
C PHE A 8 0.74 -31.30 -18.57
N SER A 9 0.99 -30.14 -19.19
CA SER A 9 1.49 -28.96 -18.50
C SER A 9 0.29 -28.10 -18.09
N TYR A 10 0.11 -27.88 -16.79
CA TYR A 10 -0.91 -26.98 -16.28
C TYR A 10 -0.27 -25.61 -16.01
N THR A 11 -0.71 -24.59 -16.74
CA THR A 11 -0.40 -23.20 -16.44
C THR A 11 -1.66 -22.53 -15.94
N LEU A 12 -1.74 -22.25 -14.64
CA LEU A 12 -2.79 -21.40 -14.08
C LEU A 12 -2.33 -19.95 -14.12
N CYS A 13 -3.05 -19.12 -14.88
CA CYS A 13 -2.93 -17.66 -14.79
C CYS A 13 -4.03 -17.12 -13.88
N CYS A 14 -3.67 -16.78 -12.64
CA CYS A 14 -4.55 -16.08 -11.73
C CYS A 14 -4.39 -14.57 -11.93
N GLY A 15 -5.27 -13.96 -12.73
CA GLY A 15 -5.40 -12.50 -12.78
C GLY A 15 -6.31 -12.05 -11.65
N CYS A 16 -5.76 -11.35 -10.64
CA CYS A 16 -6.59 -10.74 -9.60
C CYS A 16 -7.06 -9.36 -10.09
N GLY A 17 -8.34 -9.07 -9.95
CA GLY A 17 -8.93 -7.75 -10.21
C GLY A 17 -10.13 -7.55 -9.28
N PHE A 18 -10.48 -6.30 -8.98
CA PHE A 18 -11.69 -5.98 -8.23
C PHE A 18 -12.86 -5.87 -9.22
N PRO A 19 -13.88 -6.74 -9.14
CA PRO A 19 -15.03 -6.69 -10.07
C PRO A 19 -15.89 -5.44 -9.85
N SER A 20 -15.89 -4.91 -8.63
CA SER A 20 -16.58 -3.67 -8.27
C SER A 20 -15.92 -3.03 -7.05
N ILE A 21 -16.11 -1.73 -6.91
CA ILE A 21 -15.74 -0.95 -5.72
C ILE A 21 -16.99 -0.21 -5.27
N THR A 22 -17.31 -0.33 -3.99
CA THR A 22 -18.44 0.36 -3.38
C THR A 22 -17.91 1.43 -2.45
N LEU A 23 -18.20 2.69 -2.76
CA LEU A 23 -17.97 3.79 -1.84
C LEU A 23 -19.16 3.90 -0.89
N THR A 24 -18.88 3.82 0.41
CA THR A 24 -19.88 4.07 1.45
C THR A 24 -19.95 5.57 1.77
N GLY A 25 -21.08 6.00 2.35
CA GLY A 25 -21.33 7.42 2.65
C GLY A 25 -21.92 8.21 1.49
N THR A 26 -22.05 9.52 1.69
CA THR A 26 -22.62 10.47 0.72
C THR A 26 -21.52 11.24 -0.03
N PRO A 27 -21.81 11.86 -1.19
CA PRO A 27 -20.86 12.76 -1.85
C PRO A 27 -20.30 13.84 -0.93
N ALA A 28 -21.15 14.42 -0.06
CA ALA A 28 -20.75 15.43 0.92
C ALA A 28 -19.73 14.90 1.95
N ASP A 29 -19.80 13.61 2.31
CA ASP A 29 -18.80 13.00 3.19
C ASP A 29 -17.42 12.95 2.52
N TRP A 30 -17.38 12.60 1.24
CA TRP A 30 -16.14 12.56 0.45
C TRP A 30 -15.55 13.96 0.21
N GLU A 31 -16.40 14.95 -0.07
CA GLU A 31 -15.99 16.36 -0.13
C GLU A 31 -15.39 16.83 1.20
N ARG A 32 -16.00 16.44 2.32
CA ARG A 32 -15.50 16.75 3.65
C ARG A 32 -14.15 16.07 3.95
N ILE A 33 -13.95 14.82 3.52
CA ILE A 33 -12.66 14.13 3.63
C ILE A 33 -11.59 14.88 2.83
N ARG A 34 -11.89 15.23 1.59
CA ARG A 34 -10.99 16.00 0.73
C ARG A 34 -10.62 17.36 1.34
N GLU A 35 -11.60 18.08 1.87
CA GLU A 35 -11.39 19.36 2.52
C GLU A 35 -10.53 19.23 3.79
N LYS A 36 -10.74 18.18 4.60
CA LYS A 36 -9.88 17.89 5.75
C LYS A 36 -8.43 17.60 5.31
N ALA A 37 -8.24 16.81 4.26
CA ALA A 37 -6.92 16.55 3.70
C ALA A 37 -6.25 17.85 3.22
N ARG A 38 -7.00 18.75 2.55
CA ARG A 38 -6.48 20.05 2.11
C ARG A 38 -5.97 20.91 3.27
N ARG A 39 -6.60 20.85 4.45
CA ARG A 39 -6.15 21.59 5.64
C ARG A 39 -4.80 21.12 6.19
N LEU A 40 -4.35 19.92 5.82
CA LEU A 40 -3.02 19.43 6.19
C LEU A 40 -1.89 20.24 5.55
N ARG A 41 -2.17 21.11 4.57
CA ARG A 41 -1.20 22.08 4.03
C ARG A 41 -0.56 22.95 5.10
N ALA A 42 -1.25 23.17 6.23
CA ALA A 42 -0.71 23.91 7.37
C ALA A 42 0.53 23.26 8.03
N TYR A 43 0.87 22.01 7.67
CA TYR A 43 1.96 21.24 8.26
C TYR A 43 3.10 20.94 7.27
N ASP A 44 3.26 21.74 6.21
CA ASP A 44 4.32 21.57 5.19
C ASP A 44 4.30 20.20 4.49
N LEU A 45 3.09 19.67 4.24
CA LEU A 45 2.85 18.37 3.61
C LEU A 45 2.54 18.45 2.12
N ASP A 46 2.82 19.59 1.45
CA ASP A 46 2.47 19.79 0.04
C ASP A 46 3.03 18.70 -0.88
N TRP A 47 4.26 18.24 -0.65
CA TRP A 47 4.90 17.14 -1.39
C TRP A 47 4.09 15.83 -1.40
N TRP A 48 3.24 15.60 -0.39
CA TRP A 48 2.32 14.47 -0.32
C TRP A 48 0.93 14.85 -0.85
N LEU A 49 0.46 16.05 -0.50
CA LEU A 49 -0.86 16.53 -0.86
C LEU A 49 -1.04 16.73 -2.38
N GLU A 50 0.06 17.00 -3.10
CA GLU A 50 0.07 17.01 -4.57
C GLU A 50 -0.37 15.68 -5.18
N ALA A 51 -0.10 14.55 -4.53
CA ALA A 51 -0.59 13.24 -4.95
C ALA A 51 -1.93 12.86 -4.30
N LEU A 52 -2.13 13.22 -3.02
CA LEU A 52 -3.34 12.85 -2.27
C LEU A 52 -4.60 13.57 -2.76
N LEU A 53 -4.53 14.87 -3.04
CA LEU A 53 -5.73 15.64 -3.41
C LEU A 53 -6.33 15.19 -4.75
N PRO A 54 -5.55 14.98 -5.83
CA PRO A 54 -6.09 14.41 -7.07
C PRO A 54 -6.70 13.03 -6.89
N ALA A 55 -6.10 12.17 -6.05
CA ALA A 55 -6.71 10.88 -5.73
C ALA A 55 -8.07 11.08 -5.05
N LEU A 56 -8.18 11.96 -4.05
CA LEU A 56 -9.46 12.25 -3.38
C LEU A 56 -10.50 12.93 -4.28
N ASP A 57 -10.07 13.71 -5.27
CA ASP A 57 -10.97 14.24 -6.32
C ASP A 57 -11.69 13.11 -7.07
N GLU A 58 -11.00 12.01 -7.37
CA GLU A 58 -11.59 10.84 -8.03
C GLU A 58 -12.59 10.09 -7.13
N PHE A 59 -12.39 10.10 -5.80
CA PHE A 59 -13.37 9.58 -4.84
C PHE A 59 -14.63 10.45 -4.81
N VAL A 60 -14.48 11.78 -4.81
CA VAL A 60 -15.62 12.71 -4.87
C VAL A 60 -16.40 12.54 -6.18
N ALA A 61 -15.68 12.44 -7.31
CA ALA A 61 -16.29 12.22 -8.62
C ALA A 61 -17.07 10.90 -8.68
N ALA A 62 -16.46 9.80 -8.19
CA ALA A 62 -17.10 8.50 -8.13
C ALA A 62 -18.33 8.49 -7.21
N ALA A 63 -18.25 9.08 -6.02
CA ALA A 63 -19.38 9.21 -5.10
C ALA A 63 -20.53 10.01 -5.71
N SER A 64 -20.21 11.00 -6.55
CA SER A 64 -21.18 11.83 -7.29
C SER A 64 -21.72 11.16 -8.56
N GLY A 65 -21.42 9.88 -8.80
CA GLY A 65 -21.90 9.11 -9.94
C GLY A 65 -21.12 9.31 -11.25
N LYS A 66 -19.91 9.90 -11.19
CA LYS A 66 -19.03 10.14 -12.36
C LYS A 66 -17.66 9.48 -12.17
N PRO A 67 -17.56 8.14 -12.04
CA PRO A 67 -16.29 7.47 -11.79
C PRO A 67 -15.37 7.48 -13.02
N ASN A 68 -14.09 7.81 -12.83
CA ASN A 68 -13.04 7.60 -13.81
C ASN A 68 -12.54 6.14 -13.77
N LEU A 69 -13.00 5.30 -14.71
CA LEU A 69 -12.67 3.88 -14.70
C LEU A 69 -11.17 3.59 -14.85
N ASP A 70 -10.42 4.45 -15.54
CA ASP A 70 -8.98 4.26 -15.71
C ASP A 70 -8.23 4.54 -14.41
N PHE A 71 -8.65 5.56 -13.66
CA PHE A 71 -8.16 5.76 -12.30
C PHE A 71 -8.48 4.53 -11.43
N TRP A 72 -9.74 4.08 -11.39
CA TRP A 72 -10.09 2.97 -10.51
C TRP A 72 -9.36 1.67 -10.87
N ARG A 73 -9.17 1.36 -12.15
CA ARG A 73 -8.39 0.20 -12.62
C ARG A 73 -6.90 0.28 -12.27
N SER A 74 -6.36 1.48 -12.07
CA SER A 74 -4.95 1.69 -11.76
C SER A 74 -4.60 1.64 -10.26
N LEU A 75 -5.43 1.01 -9.43
CA LEU A 75 -5.21 0.87 -7.98
C LEU A 75 -3.82 0.33 -7.65
N CYS A 76 -3.47 -0.84 -8.19
CA CYS A 76 -2.20 -1.51 -7.92
C CYS A 76 -1.14 -1.24 -8.99
N MET A 77 -1.56 -1.19 -10.25
CA MET A 77 -0.67 -1.08 -11.41
C MET A 77 -1.31 -0.15 -12.43
N ILE A 78 -0.57 0.84 -12.93
CA ILE A 78 -1.15 1.87 -13.81
C ILE A 78 -1.60 1.34 -15.18
N ASN A 79 -1.07 0.20 -15.56
CA ASN A 79 -1.06 -0.30 -16.93
C ASN A 79 -2.00 -1.48 -17.21
N THR A 80 -2.19 -2.35 -16.23
CA THR A 80 -2.68 -3.70 -16.53
C THR A 80 -4.14 -3.91 -16.16
N GLY A 81 -4.70 -3.12 -15.23
CA GLY A 81 -6.04 -3.38 -14.67
C GLY A 81 -6.16 -4.76 -13.99
N ILE A 82 -5.05 -5.47 -13.83
CA ILE A 82 -4.91 -6.81 -13.26
C ILE A 82 -3.65 -6.85 -12.38
N SER A 83 -3.66 -7.69 -11.35
CA SER A 83 -2.55 -7.84 -10.41
C SER A 83 -1.38 -8.72 -10.92
N PHE A 84 -1.38 -9.18 -12.18
CA PHE A 84 -0.39 -10.15 -12.71
C PHE A 84 -0.25 -10.11 -14.26
N PRO A 85 0.94 -10.37 -14.88
CA PRO A 85 2.27 -10.68 -14.33
C PRO A 85 3.30 -9.53 -14.43
N HIS A 86 4.25 -9.57 -13.49
CA HIS A 86 5.64 -9.07 -13.55
C HIS A 86 5.86 -7.64 -14.06
N TRP A 87 5.80 -6.65 -13.16
CA TRP A 87 6.84 -5.62 -12.99
C TRP A 87 6.79 -5.20 -11.52
N LYS A 88 7.63 -5.83 -10.69
CA LYS A 88 7.94 -5.22 -9.39
C LYS A 88 8.67 -3.91 -9.74
N PRO A 89 8.17 -2.75 -9.31
CA PRO A 89 7.37 -2.52 -8.11
C PRO A 89 5.95 -1.96 -8.37
N LEU A 90 5.13 -1.78 -7.33
CA LEU A 90 3.75 -1.23 -7.37
C LEU A 90 3.72 0.22 -7.91
N THR A 91 3.11 0.42 -9.08
CA THR A 91 3.05 1.74 -9.76
C THR A 91 1.71 2.46 -9.59
N GLY A 92 0.67 1.76 -9.14
CA GLY A 92 -0.68 2.30 -9.01
C GLY A 92 -0.87 3.30 -7.87
N TRP A 93 -2.07 3.85 -7.78
CA TRP A 93 -2.38 4.96 -6.87
C TRP A 93 -2.52 4.58 -5.40
N VAL A 94 -2.63 3.28 -5.05
CA VAL A 94 -2.77 2.87 -3.64
C VAL A 94 -1.60 3.35 -2.76
N GLN A 95 -0.41 3.53 -3.35
CA GLN A 95 0.75 4.07 -2.66
C GLN A 95 0.58 5.50 -2.15
N VAL A 96 -0.37 6.26 -2.69
CA VAL A 96 -0.66 7.65 -2.29
C VAL A 96 -1.10 7.74 -0.84
N PHE A 97 -1.71 6.68 -0.29
CA PHE A 97 -2.10 6.62 1.12
C PHE A 97 -0.94 6.33 2.07
N PHE A 98 0.27 6.13 1.54
CA PHE A 98 1.48 5.86 2.31
C PHE A 98 2.50 6.98 2.07
N PRO A 99 2.40 8.11 2.80
CA PRO A 99 3.36 9.21 2.70
C PRO A 99 4.77 8.80 3.10
N TYR A 100 4.90 7.76 3.94
CA TYR A 100 6.18 7.26 4.43
C TYR A 100 6.32 5.76 4.15
N LEU A 101 7.54 5.36 3.79
CA LEU A 101 7.94 3.98 3.56
C LEU A 101 9.07 3.60 4.53
N ILE A 102 9.18 2.31 4.80
CA ILE A 102 10.32 1.74 5.51
C ILE A 102 11.56 1.92 4.63
N ARG A 103 12.61 2.53 5.19
CA ARG A 103 13.92 2.60 4.54
C ARG A 103 14.48 1.17 4.44
N PRO A 104 14.92 0.72 3.25
CA PRO A 104 15.70 -0.51 3.14
C PRO A 104 16.95 -0.41 4.03
N GLY A 105 17.20 -1.41 4.87
CA GLY A 105 18.43 -1.47 5.66
C GLY A 105 19.66 -1.55 4.76
N LEU A 106 20.74 -0.81 5.07
CA LEU A 106 22.02 -0.94 4.36
C LEU A 106 22.75 -2.25 4.72
N ASP A 107 22.28 -2.89 5.78
CA ASP A 107 22.72 -4.13 6.44
C ASP A 107 22.09 -5.39 5.85
N GLU A 108 21.17 -5.28 4.87
CA GLU A 108 20.63 -6.43 4.14
C GLU A 108 21.46 -6.84 2.91
N GLY A 109 22.79 -6.89 3.08
CA GLY A 109 23.64 -7.76 2.28
C GLY A 109 24.01 -7.33 0.85
N PHE A 110 24.12 -6.03 0.53
CA PHE A 110 24.62 -5.60 -0.79
C PHE A 110 26.14 -5.80 -1.02
N ARG A 111 26.86 -6.50 -0.13
CA ARG A 111 28.25 -6.95 -0.35
C ARG A 111 28.56 -8.28 0.34
N GLY A 112 27.86 -9.36 -0.02
CA GLY A 112 28.36 -10.73 0.15
C GLY A 112 28.77 -11.17 1.57
N LYS A 113 28.31 -10.50 2.62
CA LYS A 113 28.49 -10.93 4.01
C LYS A 113 27.13 -10.93 4.70
N PHE A 114 26.65 -12.15 4.95
CA PHE A 114 25.55 -12.41 5.88
C PHE A 114 26.13 -12.37 7.29
N ASP A 115 26.23 -11.17 7.88
CA ASP A 115 26.35 -11.07 9.33
C ASP A 115 24.92 -10.94 9.88
N GLU A 116 24.57 -11.81 10.84
CA GLU A 116 23.31 -11.68 11.58
C GLU A 116 23.29 -10.31 12.27
N ALA A 117 22.35 -9.45 11.87
CA ALA A 117 22.15 -8.15 12.49
C ALA A 117 21.87 -8.32 13.99
N ARG A 118 22.81 -7.90 14.85
CA ARG A 118 22.62 -7.86 16.30
C ARG A 118 21.75 -6.67 16.67
N GLY A 119 20.43 -6.82 16.55
CA GLY A 119 19.45 -5.84 17.01
C GLY A 119 18.15 -5.86 16.19
N ALA A 120 17.04 -5.43 16.79
CA ALA A 120 15.79 -5.25 16.05
C ALA A 120 15.97 -4.13 15.02
N PRO A 121 15.66 -4.33 13.73
CA PRO A 121 15.79 -3.29 12.72
C PRO A 121 14.92 -2.09 13.12
N THR A 122 15.55 -0.94 13.35
CA THR A 122 14.82 0.32 13.46
C THR A 122 14.35 0.67 12.06
N LYS A 123 13.15 0.19 11.70
CA LYS A 123 12.46 0.51 10.44
C LYS A 123 12.26 2.03 10.36
N THR A 124 13.30 2.73 9.92
CA THR A 124 13.31 4.19 9.81
C THR A 124 12.37 4.56 8.68
N LEU A 125 11.36 5.36 8.99
CA LEU A 125 10.43 5.84 7.98
C LEU A 125 11.08 6.99 7.19
N VAL A 126 10.99 6.91 5.86
CA VAL A 126 11.40 7.96 4.94
C VAL A 126 10.22 8.39 4.09
N ARG A 127 10.20 9.65 3.63
CA ARG A 127 9.19 10.11 2.68
C ARG A 127 9.17 9.19 1.47
N ASN A 128 7.98 8.84 0.99
CA ASN A 128 7.82 8.00 -0.18
C ASN A 128 8.36 8.75 -1.43
N PRO A 129 9.50 8.32 -2.00
CA PRO A 129 10.13 9.04 -3.12
C PRO A 129 9.39 8.82 -4.45
N ASN A 130 8.50 7.83 -4.53
CA ASN A 130 7.82 7.45 -5.76
C ASN A 130 6.50 8.22 -5.98
N LEU A 131 6.06 9.07 -5.04
CA LEU A 131 4.84 9.87 -5.22
C LEU A 131 4.92 10.82 -6.41
N ALA A 132 6.09 11.45 -6.63
CA ALA A 132 6.31 12.32 -7.78
C ALA A 132 6.25 11.52 -9.09
N GLY A 133 6.87 10.33 -9.12
CA GLY A 133 6.82 9.43 -10.27
C GLY A 133 5.39 8.94 -10.56
N TYR A 134 4.62 8.60 -9.52
CA TYR A 134 3.20 8.29 -9.66
C TYR A 134 2.43 9.47 -10.26
N LEU A 135 2.66 10.70 -9.80
CA LEU A 135 1.96 11.87 -10.30
C LEU A 135 2.24 12.11 -11.79
N GLU A 136 3.49 11.96 -12.22
CA GLU A 136 3.84 12.03 -13.64
C GLU A 136 3.17 10.91 -14.45
N SER A 137 3.08 9.71 -13.87
CA SER A 137 2.39 8.59 -14.50
C SER A 137 0.87 8.80 -14.60
N TYR A 138 0.29 9.42 -13.58
CA TYR A 138 -1.14 9.77 -13.59
C TYR A 138 -1.43 10.84 -14.65
N LYS A 139 -0.54 11.81 -14.84
CA LYS A 139 -0.66 12.84 -15.88
C LYS A 139 -0.47 12.30 -17.30
N SER A 140 0.35 11.26 -17.48
CA SER A 140 0.59 10.65 -18.80
C SER A 140 -0.62 9.87 -19.33
N ARG A 141 -1.60 9.56 -18.47
CA ARG A 141 -2.84 8.84 -18.82
C ARG A 141 -2.58 7.51 -19.53
N VAL A 142 -1.53 6.81 -19.11
CA VAL A 142 -1.30 5.42 -19.52
C VAL A 142 -2.40 4.55 -18.89
N ASN A 143 -3.06 3.75 -19.69
CA ASN A 143 -4.17 2.86 -19.30
C ASN A 143 -4.15 1.60 -20.18
N VAL A 144 -5.11 0.69 -19.96
CA VAL A 144 -5.21 -0.59 -20.68
C VAL A 144 -5.31 -0.43 -22.21
N THR A 145 -5.84 0.70 -22.70
CA THR A 145 -6.07 0.91 -24.14
C THR A 145 -4.85 1.42 -24.89
N ASN A 146 -3.92 2.11 -24.21
CA ASN A 146 -2.72 2.69 -24.83
C ASN A 146 -1.41 2.11 -24.27
N PHE A 147 -1.48 1.18 -23.32
CA PHE A 147 -0.32 0.55 -22.70
C PHE A 147 0.62 -0.13 -23.70
N ASP A 148 0.08 -0.89 -24.65
CA ASP A 148 0.89 -1.64 -25.62
C ASP A 148 1.45 -0.74 -26.73
N ALA A 149 0.92 0.47 -26.92
CA ALA A 149 1.34 1.38 -27.99
C ALA A 149 2.78 1.89 -27.83
N SER A 150 3.30 1.90 -26.60
CA SER A 150 4.67 2.33 -26.27
C SER A 150 5.53 1.23 -25.65
N ARG A 151 5.08 -0.03 -25.70
CA ARG A 151 5.83 -1.16 -25.14
C ARG A 151 7.07 -1.45 -25.99
N LYS A 152 8.25 -1.14 -25.45
CA LYS A 152 9.53 -1.49 -26.10
C LYS A 152 9.82 -2.99 -25.95
N LEU A 153 10.47 -3.58 -26.96
CA LEU A 153 10.97 -4.96 -26.88
C LEU A 153 11.98 -5.07 -25.73
N ALA A 154 11.87 -6.16 -24.96
CA ALA A 154 12.72 -6.42 -23.80
C ALA A 154 14.21 -6.38 -24.18
N GLY A 155 14.99 -5.62 -23.43
CA GLY A 155 16.44 -5.79 -23.39
C GLY A 155 16.81 -7.09 -22.67
N PRO A 156 18.10 -7.47 -22.63
CA PRO A 156 18.58 -8.70 -21.99
C PRO A 156 18.27 -8.81 -20.48
N TRP A 157 17.76 -7.75 -19.85
CA TRP A 157 17.47 -7.65 -18.42
C TRP A 157 15.97 -7.50 -18.09
N GLY A 158 15.06 -7.61 -19.06
CA GLY A 158 13.61 -7.51 -18.85
C GLY A 158 12.90 -6.54 -19.82
N GLN A 159 11.56 -6.46 -19.77
CA GLN A 159 10.78 -5.43 -20.47
C GLN A 159 10.89 -4.11 -19.70
N GLU A 160 11.09 -3.01 -20.42
CA GLU A 160 10.99 -1.67 -19.85
C GLU A 160 9.51 -1.32 -19.62
N PRO A 161 9.18 -0.53 -18.58
CA PRO A 161 7.84 0.02 -18.46
C PRO A 161 7.53 0.89 -19.70
N PRO A 162 6.27 0.98 -20.15
CA PRO A 162 5.94 1.84 -21.26
C PRO A 162 6.21 3.31 -20.96
N GLU A 163 6.25 4.08 -22.03
CA GLU A 163 6.47 5.50 -21.95
C GLU A 163 5.42 6.18 -21.07
N GLY A 164 5.88 7.05 -20.19
CA GLY A 164 5.02 7.76 -19.24
C GLY A 164 4.70 6.98 -17.96
N VAL A 165 5.32 5.83 -17.69
CA VAL A 165 5.22 5.12 -16.41
C VAL A 165 6.53 5.21 -15.63
N ALA A 166 6.49 5.79 -14.44
CA ALA A 166 7.63 5.88 -13.53
C ALA A 166 7.83 4.60 -12.71
N SER A 167 8.95 4.54 -11.97
CA SER A 167 9.23 3.43 -11.04
C SER A 167 8.19 3.34 -9.91
N GLY A 168 7.87 2.11 -9.51
CA GLY A 168 6.94 1.84 -8.41
C GLY A 168 7.58 1.72 -7.02
N VAL A 169 6.77 1.34 -6.03
CA VAL A 169 7.19 0.96 -4.67
C VAL A 169 7.16 -0.57 -4.45
N ASN A 170 8.21 -1.14 -3.87
CA ASN A 170 8.18 -2.55 -3.46
C ASN A 170 7.24 -2.76 -2.26
N LEU A 171 6.45 -3.83 -2.30
CA LEU A 171 5.44 -4.10 -1.26
C LEU A 171 6.03 -4.20 0.16
N GLU A 172 7.26 -4.73 0.27
CA GLU A 172 8.02 -4.86 1.52
C GLU A 172 8.28 -3.52 2.23
N LEU A 173 8.25 -2.42 1.49
CA LEU A 173 8.56 -1.09 2.01
C LEU A 173 7.34 -0.41 2.65
N PHE A 174 6.12 -0.93 2.45
CA PHE A 174 4.95 -0.38 3.12
C PHE A 174 5.00 -0.69 4.62
N PRO A 175 4.74 0.31 5.49
CA PRO A 175 4.65 0.06 6.91
C PRO A 175 3.49 -0.90 7.22
N PRO A 176 3.60 -1.73 8.28
CA PRO A 176 2.54 -2.62 8.68
C PRO A 176 1.27 -1.83 9.05
N GLY A 177 0.10 -2.42 8.79
CA GLY A 177 -1.20 -1.79 9.07
C GLY A 177 -1.55 -1.64 10.55
N LEU A 178 -0.68 -2.09 11.47
CA LEU A 178 -0.84 -1.97 12.92
C LEU A 178 0.19 -0.97 13.47
N SER A 179 -0.31 0.11 14.06
CA SER A 179 0.48 1.13 14.75
C SER A 179 0.64 0.80 16.23
N ARG A 180 1.76 1.22 16.82
CA ARG A 180 2.07 1.05 18.24
C ARG A 180 2.56 2.34 18.86
N ALA A 181 1.99 2.74 20.00
CA ALA A 181 2.42 3.88 20.79
C ALA A 181 2.71 3.45 22.25
N PRO A 182 3.99 3.32 22.66
CA PRO A 182 4.35 2.97 24.03
C PRO A 182 4.08 4.12 25.01
N PHE A 183 3.65 3.80 26.23
CA PHE A 183 3.42 4.76 27.30
C PHE A 183 3.71 4.15 28.68
N ILE A 184 3.86 5.01 29.69
CA ILE A 184 4.02 4.60 31.08
C ILE A 184 2.75 4.98 31.84
N TYR A 185 2.04 3.99 32.37
CA TYR A 185 0.94 4.21 33.28
C TYR A 185 1.45 4.26 34.71
N LYS A 186 1.28 5.41 35.38
CA LYS A 186 1.66 5.60 36.78
C LYS A 186 0.44 5.42 37.67
N ASN A 187 0.40 4.34 38.43
CA ASN A 187 -0.68 4.08 39.37
C ASN A 187 -0.39 4.82 40.69
N LEU A 188 -1.01 5.99 40.87
CA LEU A 188 -0.80 6.84 42.04
C LEU A 188 -1.26 6.20 43.36
N ALA A 189 -2.23 5.27 43.33
CA ALA A 189 -2.74 4.60 44.52
C ALA A 189 -1.80 3.50 45.04
N THR A 190 -1.05 2.84 44.14
CA THR A 190 -0.11 1.77 44.51
C THR A 190 1.36 2.18 44.40
N GLY A 191 1.65 3.35 43.83
CA GLY A 191 2.99 3.83 43.54
C GLY A 191 3.73 3.06 42.44
N LYS A 192 3.04 2.20 41.68
CA LYS A 192 3.64 1.35 40.64
C LYS A 192 3.57 1.98 39.25
N ASP A 193 4.65 1.83 38.50
CA ASP A 193 4.72 2.20 37.08
C ASP A 193 4.56 0.95 36.20
N HIS A 194 3.69 1.04 35.20
CA HIS A 194 3.42 -0.02 34.23
C HIS A 194 3.84 0.46 32.84
N LYS A 195 4.77 -0.27 32.20
CA LYS A 195 5.13 -0.05 30.80
C LYS A 195 4.08 -0.71 29.93
N MET A 196 3.35 0.08 29.16
CA MET A 196 2.24 -0.39 28.33
C MET A 196 2.40 0.15 26.91
N ALA A 197 1.61 -0.38 25.98
CA ALA A 197 1.55 0.15 24.62
C ALA A 197 0.12 0.11 24.09
N PHE A 198 -0.28 1.21 23.46
CA PHE A 198 -1.46 1.25 22.61
C PHE A 198 -1.13 0.60 21.28
N TYR A 199 -1.98 -0.31 20.84
CA TYR A 199 -2.00 -0.87 19.49
C TYR A 199 -3.27 -0.41 18.80
N GLY A 200 -3.17 -0.07 17.52
CA GLY A 200 -4.33 0.35 16.74
C GLY A 200 -4.07 0.20 15.25
N GLY A 201 -5.09 -0.25 14.52
CA GLY A 201 -4.98 -0.44 13.07
C GLY A 201 -5.92 -1.50 12.54
N ILE A 202 -5.59 -2.04 11.37
CA ILE A 202 -6.31 -3.18 10.78
C ILE A 202 -5.91 -4.43 11.57
N THR A 203 -6.86 -4.99 12.30
CA THR A 203 -6.62 -6.16 13.18
C THR A 203 -6.98 -7.47 12.50
N CYS A 204 -7.99 -7.48 11.63
CA CYS A 204 -8.32 -8.63 10.81
C CYS A 204 -9.01 -8.24 9.49
N LEU A 205 -9.01 -9.18 8.55
CA LEU A 205 -9.79 -9.13 7.32
C LEU A 205 -10.93 -10.13 7.45
N VAL A 206 -12.16 -9.69 7.22
CA VAL A 206 -13.35 -10.54 7.21
C VAL A 206 -13.83 -10.68 5.78
N GLN A 207 -14.01 -11.92 5.33
CA GLN A 207 -14.69 -12.18 4.07
C GLN A 207 -16.18 -12.37 4.35
N GLN A 208 -17.02 -11.55 3.72
CA GLN A 208 -18.47 -11.68 3.80
C GLN A 208 -18.96 -12.84 2.92
N ALA A 209 -20.19 -13.30 3.15
CA ALA A 209 -20.79 -14.37 2.35
C ALA A 209 -20.89 -14.04 0.84
N SER A 210 -20.92 -12.75 0.49
CA SER A 210 -20.87 -12.24 -0.89
C SER A 210 -19.49 -12.38 -1.56
N GLY A 211 -18.46 -12.79 -0.83
CA GLY A 211 -17.07 -12.82 -1.27
C GLY A 211 -16.32 -11.49 -1.07
N ALA A 212 -17.01 -10.42 -0.68
CA ALA A 212 -16.40 -9.13 -0.39
C ALA A 212 -15.45 -9.22 0.81
N ILE A 213 -14.29 -8.56 0.73
CA ILE A 213 -13.32 -8.49 1.82
C ILE A 213 -13.48 -7.14 2.53
N GLU A 214 -13.59 -7.18 3.86
CA GLU A 214 -13.74 -6.01 4.71
C GLU A 214 -12.63 -5.97 5.77
N PRO A 215 -11.84 -4.88 5.85
CA PRO A 215 -10.93 -4.69 6.97
C PRO A 215 -11.69 -4.32 8.24
N LYS A 216 -11.41 -5.01 9.34
CA LYS A 216 -11.86 -4.60 10.67
C LYS A 216 -10.74 -3.86 11.38
N MET A 217 -11.07 -2.67 11.85
CA MET A 217 -10.18 -1.88 12.68
C MET A 217 -10.40 -2.22 14.15
N GLY A 218 -9.32 -2.28 14.90
CA GLY A 218 -9.35 -2.53 16.33
C GLY A 218 -8.24 -1.80 17.05
N TRP A 219 -8.35 -1.75 18.37
CA TRP A 219 -7.32 -1.21 19.25
C TRP A 219 -7.21 -2.07 20.50
N ALA A 220 -6.03 -2.07 21.10
CA ALA A 220 -5.74 -2.80 22.33
C ALA A 220 -4.71 -2.06 23.17
N VAL A 221 -4.73 -2.27 24.48
CA VAL A 221 -3.67 -1.86 25.39
C VAL A 221 -3.01 -3.13 25.92
N LEU A 222 -1.71 -3.27 25.69
CA LEU A 222 -0.94 -4.45 26.10
C LEU A 222 0.19 -4.06 27.04
N ASP A 223 0.53 -4.94 27.97
CA ASP A 223 1.68 -4.78 28.84
C ASP A 223 2.98 -4.98 28.03
N SER A 224 3.81 -3.94 27.99
CA SER A 224 5.14 -3.81 27.36
C SER A 224 5.32 -4.27 25.90
N GLY A 225 4.30 -4.81 25.24
CA GLY A 225 4.24 -5.03 23.80
C GLY A 225 4.85 -6.35 23.28
N SER A 226 4.98 -7.37 24.12
CA SER A 226 5.30 -8.73 23.68
C SER A 226 4.03 -9.56 23.58
N LEU A 227 3.70 -10.07 22.39
CA LEU A 227 2.72 -11.13 22.26
C LEU A 227 3.34 -12.39 22.90
N VAL A 228 2.61 -13.05 23.80
CA VAL A 228 3.02 -14.34 24.37
C VAL A 228 3.16 -15.32 23.19
N GLY A 229 4.40 -15.58 22.77
CA GLY A 229 4.72 -16.33 21.56
C GLY A 229 6.18 -16.18 21.08
N ASP A 230 6.88 -15.10 21.42
CA ASP A 230 8.34 -15.00 21.19
C ASP A 230 9.10 -15.67 22.35
N THR A 231 9.33 -16.97 22.21
CA THR A 231 10.36 -17.67 22.97
C THR A 231 11.73 -17.27 22.45
N ARG A 232 12.52 -16.71 23.37
CA ARG A 232 13.96 -16.42 23.37
C ARG A 232 14.83 -17.24 22.42
#